data_AF-I2Q641-F1
#
_entry.id   AF-I2Q641-F1
#
_cell.length_a   1.000
_cell.length_b   1.000
_cell.length_c   1.000
_cell.angle_alpha   90.00
_cell.angle_beta   90.00
_cell.angle_gamma   90.00
#
_symmetry.space_group_name_H-M   'P 1'
#
loop_
_entity.id
_entity.type
_entity.pdbx_description
1 polymer ?
#
loop_
_entity_poly.entity_id
_entity_poly.type
_entity_poly.pdbx_seq_one_letter_code
_entity_poly.pdbx_strand_id
1 'polypeptide(L)'
;MDEKKPFGVDMEEQLAAYKARIEQVRDSAREKGPDYFDRWAGDLEHLLEKYDKARYKLTLLRKGGEGALAELKDGFDSALTDLKAALTRAREKF
;
A
#
# COMPACT_ATOMS: atom_id res chain seq x y z
N MET A 1 -19.85 -1.02 -22.50
CA MET A 1 -18.86 -2.07 -22.83
C MET A 1 -17.96 -2.18 -21.60
N ASP A 2 -18.18 -3.20 -20.78
CA ASP A 2 -17.31 -3.49 -19.64
C ASP A 2 -16.05 -4.18 -20.18
N GLU A 3 -15.03 -3.39 -20.48
CA GLU A 3 -13.67 -3.90 -20.69
C GLU A 3 -13.24 -4.60 -19.40
N LYS A 4 -13.26 -5.94 -19.40
CA LYS A 4 -12.62 -6.75 -18.36
C LYS A 4 -11.14 -6.39 -18.37
N LYS A 5 -10.74 -5.48 -17.48
CA LYS A 5 -9.35 -5.12 -17.26
C LYS A 5 -8.53 -6.38 -17.00
N PRO A 6 -7.30 -6.48 -17.53
CA PRO A 6 -6.41 -7.59 -17.26
C PRO A 6 -6.23 -7.80 -15.75
N PHE A 7 -6.11 -9.07 -15.34
CA PHE A 7 -5.86 -9.41 -13.94
C PHE A 7 -4.62 -8.67 -13.42
N GLY A 8 -4.80 -7.92 -12.32
CA GLY A 8 -3.74 -7.13 -11.69
C GLY A 8 -3.77 -5.63 -12.00
N VAL A 9 -4.46 -5.17 -13.04
CA VAL A 9 -4.57 -3.73 -13.33
C VAL A 9 -5.32 -2.99 -12.21
N ASP A 10 -6.45 -3.54 -11.75
CA ASP A 10 -7.18 -2.97 -10.61
C ASP A 10 -6.36 -3.00 -9.31
N MET A 11 -5.42 -3.94 -9.17
CA MET A 11 -4.54 -4.04 -8.01
C MET A 11 -3.42 -3.00 -8.08
N GLU A 12 -2.90 -2.72 -9.26
CA GLU A 12 -1.93 -1.64 -9.51
C GLU A 12 -2.55 -0.26 -9.26
N GLU A 13 -3.77 -0.03 -9.76
CA GLU A 13 -4.51 1.21 -9.51
C GLU A 13 -4.79 1.42 -8.01
N GLN A 14 -5.16 0.35 -7.30
CA GLN A 14 -5.33 0.40 -5.85
C GLN A 14 -4.02 0.77 -5.15
N LEU A 15 -2.90 0.12 -5.48
CA LEU A 15 -1.60 0.47 -4.90
C LEU A 15 -1.19 1.91 -5.22
N ALA A 16 -1.42 2.38 -6.44
CA ALA A 16 -1.15 3.77 -6.82
C ALA A 16 -1.98 4.75 -5.97
N ALA A 17 -3.26 4.46 -5.75
CA ALA A 17 -4.11 5.25 -4.88
C ALA A 17 -3.63 5.23 -3.41
N TYR A 18 -3.18 4.09 -2.90
CA TYR A 18 -2.58 4.02 -1.56
C TYR A 18 -1.30 4.83 -1.47
N LYS A 19 -0.41 4.76 -2.47
CA LYS A 19 0.81 5.58 -2.53
C LYS A 19 0.48 7.07 -2.47
N ALA A 20 -0.49 7.53 -3.26
CA ALA A 20 -0.91 8.93 -3.23
C ALA A 20 -1.40 9.36 -1.84
N ARG A 21 -2.14 8.49 -1.13
CA ARG A 21 -2.58 8.77 0.25
C ARG A 21 -1.43 8.78 1.26
N ILE A 22 -0.43 7.90 1.10
CA ILE A 22 0.78 7.92 1.95
C ILE A 22 1.53 9.24 1.79
N GLU A 23 1.67 9.72 0.56
CA GLU A 23 2.30 11.01 0.26
C GLU A 23 1.52 12.16 0.91
N GLN A 24 0.18 12.17 0.82
CA GLN A 24 -0.66 13.16 1.51
C GLN A 24 -0.43 13.15 3.03
N VAL A 25 -0.40 11.97 3.64
CA VAL A 25 -0.16 11.81 5.07
C VAL A 25 1.22 12.35 5.46
N ARG A 26 2.25 12.06 4.65
CA ARG A 26 3.61 12.58 4.83
C ARG A 26 3.66 14.11 4.71
N ASP A 27 2.96 14.67 3.74
CA ASP A 27 2.96 16.12 3.52
C ASP A 27 2.21 16.84 4.65
N SER A 28 1.07 16.31 5.11
CA SER A 28 0.39 16.81 6.32
C SER A 28 1.25 16.72 7.58
N ALA A 29 2.07 15.67 7.72
CA ALA A 29 3.05 15.56 8.80
C ALA A 29 4.10 16.66 8.76
N ARG A 30 4.59 17.00 7.55
CA ARG A 30 5.59 18.06 7.32
C ARG A 30 5.02 19.45 7.61
N GLU A 31 3.77 19.71 7.23
CA GLU A 31 3.08 20.98 7.49
C GLU A 31 2.93 21.29 8.99
N LYS A 32 2.80 20.25 9.82
CA LYS A 32 2.71 20.38 11.28
C LYS A 32 4.04 20.72 11.97
N GLY A 33 5.14 20.72 11.22
CA GLY A 33 6.47 21.10 11.70
C GLY A 33 7.41 19.92 11.99
N PRO A 34 8.72 20.20 12.13
CA PRO A 34 9.77 19.18 12.19
C PRO A 34 9.67 18.26 13.42
N ASP A 35 9.34 18.79 14.62
CA ASP A 35 9.20 17.98 15.84
C ASP A 35 8.07 16.95 15.72
N TYR A 36 6.98 17.34 15.03
CA TYR A 36 5.87 16.45 14.77
C TYR A 36 6.28 15.41 13.71
N PHE A 37 6.93 15.83 12.63
CA PHE A 37 7.42 14.93 11.60
C PHE A 37 8.38 13.87 12.17
N ASP A 38 9.35 14.25 12.99
CA ASP A 38 10.32 13.34 13.61
C ASP A 38 9.65 12.32 14.53
N ARG A 39 8.63 12.75 15.31
CA ARG A 39 7.84 11.85 16.16
C ARG A 39 7.11 10.77 15.35
N TRP A 40 6.70 11.09 14.12
CA TRP A 40 5.91 10.18 13.28
C TRP A 40 6.69 9.57 12.11
N ALA A 41 7.98 9.87 11.98
CA ALA A 41 8.83 9.36 10.91
C ALA A 41 8.85 7.83 10.88
N GLY A 42 8.90 7.18 12.05
CA GLY A 42 8.83 5.72 12.15
C GLY A 42 7.48 5.12 11.71
N ASP A 43 6.36 5.81 11.99
CA ASP A 43 5.04 5.38 11.53
C ASP A 43 4.92 5.53 10.00
N LEU A 44 5.49 6.60 9.42
CA LEU A 44 5.57 6.81 7.97
C LEU A 44 6.47 5.78 7.28
N GLU A 45 7.61 5.44 7.88
CA GLU A 45 8.51 4.41 7.37
C GLU A 45 7.82 3.04 7.34
N HIS A 46 7.17 2.65 8.44
CA HIS A 46 6.42 1.40 8.50
C HIS A 46 5.26 1.37 7.47
N LEU A 47 4.62 2.51 7.21
CA LEU A 47 3.59 2.63 6.18
C LEU A 47 4.15 2.39 4.77
N LEU A 48 5.34 2.92 4.48
CA LEU A 48 6.06 2.70 3.22
C LEU A 48 6.51 1.23 3.08
N GLU A 49 7.00 0.60 4.14
CA GLU A 49 7.36 -0.83 4.13
C GLU A 49 6.16 -1.72 3.79
N LYS A 50 4.98 -1.42 4.37
CA LYS A 50 3.74 -2.15 4.05
C LYS A 50 3.34 -1.98 2.59
N TYR A 51 3.51 -0.77 2.03
CA TYR A 51 3.28 -0.51 0.62
C TYR A 51 4.22 -1.32 -0.27
N ASP A 52 5.53 -1.30 0.02
CA ASP A 52 6.52 -2.03 -0.75
C ASP A 52 6.30 -3.55 -0.69
N LYS A 53 5.89 -4.08 0.47
CA LYS A 53 5.50 -5.48 0.62
C LYS A 53 4.31 -5.84 -0.28
N ALA A 54 3.27 -5.01 -0.31
CA ALA A 54 2.10 -5.25 -1.16
C ALA A 54 2.47 -5.17 -2.65
N ARG A 55 3.28 -4.18 -3.06
CA ARG A 55 3.81 -4.04 -4.43
C ARG A 55 4.67 -5.23 -4.84
N TYR A 56 5.54 -5.70 -3.95
CA TYR A 56 6.38 -6.87 -4.19
C TYR A 56 5.52 -8.13 -4.40
N LYS A 57 4.52 -8.37 -3.57
CA LYS A 57 3.61 -9.51 -3.73
C LYS A 57 2.80 -9.45 -5.02
N LEU A 58 2.34 -8.27 -5.43
CA LEU A 58 1.69 -8.11 -6.73
C LEU A 58 2.63 -8.43 -7.89
N THR A 59 3.90 -8.03 -7.77
CA THR A 59 4.93 -8.36 -8.77
C THR A 59 5.17 -9.87 -8.83
N LEU A 60 5.21 -10.56 -7.69
CA LEU A 60 5.31 -12.01 -7.65
C LEU A 60 4.08 -12.68 -8.27
N LEU A 61 2.88 -12.21 -7.94
CA LEU A 61 1.62 -12.72 -8.48
C LEU A 61 1.58 -12.63 -10.01
N ARG A 62 2.07 -11.53 -10.60
CA ARG A 62 2.16 -11.36 -12.06
C ARG A 62 3.19 -12.28 -12.72
N LYS A 63 4.21 -12.71 -11.98
CA LYS A 63 5.28 -13.59 -12.45
C LYS A 63 5.00 -15.08 -12.17
N GLY A 64 4.08 -15.38 -11.24
CA GLY A 64 3.76 -16.73 -10.82
C GLY A 64 2.92 -17.50 -11.84
N GLY A 65 3.25 -18.76 -12.07
CA GLY A 65 2.42 -19.68 -12.87
C GLY A 65 1.21 -20.22 -12.10
N GLU A 66 0.32 -20.92 -12.80
CA GLU A 66 -1.02 -21.34 -12.32
C GLU A 66 -1.01 -22.08 -10.97
N GLY A 67 0.05 -22.83 -10.65
CA GLY A 67 0.15 -23.61 -9.40
C GLY A 67 0.36 -22.79 -8.12
N ALA A 68 0.91 -21.57 -8.21
CA ALA A 68 1.20 -20.71 -7.04
C ALA A 68 0.29 -19.47 -6.97
N LEU A 69 -0.63 -19.31 -7.92
CA LEU A 69 -1.42 -18.09 -8.09
C LEU A 69 -2.35 -17.83 -6.89
N ALA A 70 -2.94 -18.88 -6.31
CA ALA A 70 -3.85 -18.76 -5.16
C ALA A 70 -3.11 -18.25 -3.91
N GLU A 71 -2.00 -18.88 -3.53
CA GLU A 71 -1.20 -18.47 -2.37
C GLU A 71 -0.61 -17.06 -2.54
N LEU A 72 -0.17 -16.72 -3.76
CA LEU A 72 0.33 -15.39 -4.08
C LEU A 72 -0.78 -14.34 -3.99
N LYS A 73 -2.00 -14.68 -4.42
CA LYS A 73 -3.16 -13.78 -4.34
C LYS A 73 -3.57 -13.56 -2.89
N ASP A 74 -3.72 -14.61 -2.10
CA ASP A 74 -4.02 -14.51 -0.67
C ASP A 74 -2.94 -13.71 0.07
N GLY A 75 -1.69 -13.93 -0.32
CA GLY A 75 -0.55 -13.16 0.18
C GLY A 75 -0.69 -11.67 -0.12
N PHE A 76 -1.04 -11.32 -1.37
CA PHE A 76 -1.26 -9.94 -1.79
C PHE A 76 -2.44 -9.30 -1.04
N ASP A 77 -3.59 -9.98 -0.99
CA ASP A 77 -4.81 -9.49 -0.33
C ASP A 77 -4.56 -9.22 1.17
N SER A 78 -3.80 -10.10 1.82
CA SER A 78 -3.37 -9.89 3.21
C SER A 78 -2.47 -8.65 3.36
N ALA A 79 -1.49 -8.47 2.45
CA ALA A 79 -0.60 -7.31 2.50
C ALA A 79 -1.34 -5.99 2.21
N LEU A 80 -2.33 -6.03 1.33
CA LEU A 80 -3.18 -4.88 1.03
C LEU A 80 -4.08 -4.52 2.21
N THR A 81 -4.63 -5.51 2.91
CA THR A 81 -5.43 -5.31 4.12
C THR A 81 -4.59 -4.69 5.24
N ASP A 82 -3.38 -5.21 5.45
CA ASP A 82 -2.41 -4.63 6.38
C ASP A 82 -2.09 -3.16 6.06
N LEU A 83 -1.81 -2.88 4.79
CA LEU A 83 -1.51 -1.52 4.32
C LEU A 83 -2.70 -0.58 4.58
N LYS A 84 -3.93 -1.02 4.26
CA LYS A 84 -5.14 -0.25 4.50
C LYS A 84 -5.31 0.06 6.00
N ALA A 85 -5.11 -0.93 6.87
CA ALA A 85 -5.22 -0.75 8.31
C ALA A 85 -4.16 0.23 8.85
N ALA A 86 -2.91 0.11 8.39
CA ALA A 86 -1.85 1.04 8.75
C ALA A 86 -2.16 2.47 8.29
N LEU A 87 -2.68 2.63 7.07
CA LEU A 87 -3.05 3.94 6.53
C LEU A 87 -4.23 4.57 7.29
N THR A 88 -5.24 3.79 7.65
CA THR A 88 -6.35 4.28 8.48
C THR A 88 -5.84 4.80 9.82
N ARG A 89 -4.98 4.04 10.50
CA ARG A 89 -4.39 4.47 11.78
C ARG A 89 -3.52 5.71 11.62
N ALA A 90 -2.72 5.79 10.57
CA ALA A 90 -1.93 6.98 10.28
C ALA A 90 -2.85 8.19 10.11
N ARG A 91 -3.91 8.09 9.29
CA ARG A 91 -4.88 9.17 9.08
C ARG A 91 -5.63 9.59 10.35
N GLU A 92 -5.81 8.72 11.33
CA GLU A 92 -6.39 9.12 12.63
C GLU A 92 -5.42 9.95 13.49
N LYS A 93 -4.12 9.85 13.22
CA LYS A 93 -3.05 10.55 13.94
C LYS A 93 -2.67 11.87 13.28
N PHE A 94 -2.71 11.93 11.95
CA PHE A 94 -2.37 13.08 11.10
C PHE A 94 -3.61 13.91 10.72
#